data_AF-A0A8J7TI06-F1
#
_entry.id   AF-A0A8J7TI06-F1
#
_cell.length_a   1.000
_cell.length_b   1.000
_cell.length_c   1.000
_cell.angle_alpha   90.00
_cell.angle_beta   90.00
_cell.angle_gamma   90.00
#
_symmetry.space_group_name_H-M   'P 1'
#
loop_
_entity.id
_entity.type
_entity.pdbx_description
1 polymer ?
#
loop_
_entity_poly.entity_id
_entity_poly.type
_entity_poly.pdbx_seq_one_letter_code
_entity_poly.pdbx_strand_id
1 'polypeptide(L)'
;MKARLKDSQYPYLGPSTLRDRPQDIIVFLIGGATYEEALTVYNLNRTTPGVRVVLGGTTIHNTKSFLEEVTAASGSGWSSERPHGSGRPPSRR
;
A
#
# COMPACT_ATOMS: atom_id res chain seq x y z
N MET A 1 13.02 -17.36 -1.35
CA MET A 1 11.54 -17.22 -1.50
C MET A 1 10.87 -18.59 -1.54
N LYS A 2 10.02 -18.90 -0.56
CA LYS A 2 9.01 -19.95 -0.73
C LYS A 2 7.81 -19.28 -1.41
N ALA A 3 7.49 -19.68 -2.64
CA ALA A 3 6.42 -19.09 -3.46
C ALA A 3 5.03 -19.52 -2.94
N ARG A 4 4.66 -19.07 -1.74
CA ARG A 4 3.38 -19.41 -1.10
C ARG A 4 2.77 -18.16 -0.48
N LEU A 5 2.26 -17.28 -1.33
CA LEU A 5 1.26 -16.29 -0.91
C LEU A 5 -0.08 -17.02 -0.77
N LYS A 6 -0.88 -16.63 0.21
CA LYS A 6 -2.22 -17.19 0.36
C LYS A 6 -3.15 -16.51 -0.64
N ASP A 7 -3.79 -17.28 -1.51
CA ASP A 7 -4.72 -16.75 -2.52
C ASP A 7 -5.87 -15.95 -1.90
N SER A 8 -6.29 -16.28 -0.67
CA SER A 8 -7.32 -15.52 0.05
C SER A 8 -6.89 -14.10 0.45
N GLN A 9 -5.58 -13.86 0.56
CA GLN A 9 -5.02 -12.53 0.87
C GLN A 9 -4.56 -11.80 -0.39
N TYR A 10 -4.16 -12.54 -1.42
CA TYR A 10 -3.61 -12.02 -2.68
C TYR A 10 -4.22 -12.77 -3.87
N PRO A 11 -5.48 -12.46 -4.23
CA PRO A 11 -6.17 -13.17 -5.29
C PRO A 11 -5.56 -12.86 -6.67
N TYR A 12 -5.55 -13.86 -7.55
CA TYR A 12 -5.27 -13.65 -8.96
C TYR A 12 -6.41 -12.89 -9.62
N LEU A 13 -6.07 -11.86 -10.40
CA LEU A 13 -7.01 -11.15 -11.26
C LEU A 13 -6.91 -11.73 -12.67
N GLY A 14 -8.05 -12.17 -13.22
CA GLY A 14 -8.14 -12.73 -14.57
C GLY A 14 -8.32 -14.25 -14.62
N PRO A 15 -8.44 -14.83 -15.83
CA PRO A 15 -8.86 -16.21 -16.03
C PRO A 15 -7.78 -17.26 -15.74
N SER A 16 -6.52 -16.86 -15.55
CA SER A 16 -5.38 -17.76 -15.40
C SER A 16 -4.69 -17.59 -14.05
N THR A 17 -4.65 -18.66 -13.26
CA THR A 17 -3.75 -18.78 -12.11
C THR A 17 -2.37 -19.23 -12.61
N LEU A 18 -1.30 -18.65 -12.06
CA LEU A 18 0.06 -19.09 -12.38
C LEU A 18 0.26 -20.50 -11.80
N ARG A 19 0.50 -21.48 -12.67
CA ARG A 19 0.83 -22.86 -12.25
C ARG A 19 2.30 -23.01 -11.87
N ASP A 20 3.16 -22.23 -12.53
CA ASP A 20 4.60 -22.25 -12.33
C ASP A 20 5.05 -21.10 -11.42
N ARG A 21 6.27 -21.22 -10.88
CA ARG A 21 6.87 -20.15 -10.10
C ARG A 21 7.19 -18.96 -11.03
N PRO A 22 6.72 -17.74 -10.72
CA PRO A 22 7.04 -16.58 -11.54
C PRO A 22 8.55 -16.29 -11.51
N GLN A 23 9.11 -16.03 -12.69
CA GLN A 23 10.51 -15.65 -12.86
C GLN A 23 10.68 -14.13 -12.82
N ASP A 24 9.72 -13.40 -13.40
CA ASP A 24 9.71 -11.95 -13.44
C ASP A 24 8.57 -11.42 -12.59
N ILE A 25 8.89 -10.56 -11.63
CA ILE A 25 7.95 -10.04 -10.64
C ILE A 25 8.07 -8.53 -10.61
N ILE A 26 6.95 -7.84 -10.78
CA ILE A 26 6.85 -6.40 -10.56
C ILE A 26 6.08 -6.18 -9.27
N VAL A 27 6.72 -5.52 -8.30
CA VAL A 27 6.08 -5.09 -7.04
C VAL A 27 5.82 -3.61 -7.15
N PHE A 28 4.56 -3.21 -7.02
CA PHE A 28 4.16 -1.81 -7.05
C PHE A 28 3.54 -1.40 -5.70
N LEU A 29 4.22 -0.55 -4.93
CA LEU A 29 3.69 -0.02 -3.68
C LEU A 29 2.85 1.24 -3.92
N ILE A 30 1.56 1.13 -3.60
CA ILE A 30 0.64 2.26 -3.53
C ILE A 30 0.96 3.03 -2.23
N GLY A 31 1.14 4.36 -2.32
CA GLY A 31 1.63 5.19 -1.21
C GLY A 31 3.16 5.28 -1.15
N GLY A 32 3.84 4.78 -2.19
CA GLY A 32 5.28 4.90 -2.39
C GLY A 32 6.10 3.75 -1.80
N ALA A 33 7.34 3.66 -2.26
CA ALA A 33 8.35 2.70 -1.82
C ALA A 33 9.54 3.44 -1.21
N THR A 34 10.45 2.72 -0.56
CA THR A 34 11.61 3.28 0.14
C THR A 34 12.92 2.73 -0.40
N TYR A 35 14.03 3.39 -0.09
CA TYR A 35 15.36 2.89 -0.43
C TYR A 35 15.75 1.61 0.32
N GLU A 36 15.22 1.40 1.52
CA GLU A 36 15.46 0.19 2.30
C GLU A 36 14.82 -1.03 1.62
N GLU A 37 13.58 -0.88 1.14
CA GLU A 37 12.91 -1.91 0.35
C GLU A 37 13.62 -2.17 -0.98
N ALA A 38 14.16 -1.12 -1.62
CA ALA A 38 14.95 -1.27 -2.84
C ALA A 38 16.25 -2.05 -2.59
N LEU A 39 16.94 -1.82 -1.46
CA LEU A 39 18.09 -2.61 -1.04
C LEU A 39 17.72 -4.07 -0.78
N THR A 40 16.56 -4.30 -0.14
CA THR A 40 16.02 -5.64 0.09
C THR A 40 15.77 -6.37 -1.23
N VAL A 41 15.16 -5.70 -2.22
CA VAL A 41 14.94 -6.27 -3.57
C VAL A 41 16.25 -6.54 -4.30
N TYR A 42 17.23 -5.63 -4.21
CA TYR A 42 18.56 -5.84 -4.77
C TYR A 42 19.23 -7.10 -4.19
N ASN A 43 19.24 -7.24 -2.87
CA ASN A 43 19.80 -8.42 -2.20
C ASN A 43 19.05 -9.70 -2.56
N LEU A 44 17.73 -9.62 -2.72
CA LEU A 44 16.90 -10.75 -3.12
C LEU A 44 17.22 -11.25 -4.53
N ASN A 45 17.35 -10.33 -5.49
CA ASN A 45 17.75 -10.64 -6.86
C ASN A 45 19.15 -11.28 -6.91
N ARG A 46 20.07 -10.81 -6.07
CA ARG A 46 21.44 -11.34 -6.01
C ARG A 46 21.50 -12.74 -5.39
N THR A 47 20.67 -13.02 -4.40
CA THR A 47 20.70 -14.29 -3.64
C THR A 47 19.73 -15.35 -4.16
N THR A 48 18.82 -14.99 -5.08
CA THR A 48 17.83 -15.91 -5.66
C THR A 48 17.98 -15.99 -7.19
N PRO A 49 18.94 -16.78 -7.71
CA PRO A 49 19.06 -17.02 -9.15
C PRO A 49 17.76 -17.53 -9.76
N GLY A 50 17.45 -17.08 -10.98
CA GLY A 50 16.22 -17.44 -11.70
C GLY A 50 14.97 -16.64 -11.31
N VAL A 51 15.10 -15.64 -10.45
CA VAL A 51 14.03 -14.67 -10.14
C VAL A 51 14.55 -13.26 -10.33
N ARG A 52 13.76 -12.40 -10.98
CA ARG A 52 14.01 -10.98 -11.18
C ARG A 52 12.84 -10.18 -10.63
N VAL A 53 13.12 -9.36 -9.64
CA VAL A 53 12.13 -8.50 -9.00
C VAL A 53 12.45 -7.05 -9.31
N VAL A 54 11.45 -6.32 -9.79
CA VAL A 54 11.49 -4.86 -9.95
C VAL A 54 10.55 -4.25 -8.92
N LEU A 55 11.08 -3.31 -8.14
CA LEU A 55 10.31 -2.51 -7.20
C LEU A 55 9.94 -1.18 -7.84
N GLY A 56 8.67 -0.83 -7.77
CA GLY A 56 8.16 0.48 -8.09
C GLY A 56 7.16 0.95 -7.05
N GLY A 57 6.79 2.20 -7.14
CA GLY A 57 5.72 2.79 -6.35
C GLY A 57 5.33 4.14 -6.94
N THR A 58 4.31 4.76 -6.37
CA THR A 58 3.88 6.11 -6.77
C THR A 58 4.98 7.16 -6.55
N THR A 59 5.78 6.99 -5.50
CA THR A 59 6.89 7.85 -5.08
C THR A 59 8.00 6.99 -4.48
N ILE A 60 9.26 7.45 -4.51
CA ILE A 60 10.31 6.90 -3.64
C ILE A 60 10.48 7.84 -2.44
N HIS A 61 10.07 7.38 -1.26
CA HIS A 61 10.07 8.17 -0.05
C HIS A 61 11.39 8.10 0.71
N ASN A 62 11.76 9.26 1.24
CA ASN A 62 12.49 9.36 2.49
C ASN A 62 11.51 9.70 3.64
N THR A 63 11.99 9.67 4.89
CA THR A 63 11.16 9.92 6.08
C THR A 63 10.41 11.25 6.03
N LYS A 64 11.04 12.32 5.55
CA LYS A 64 10.40 13.64 5.45
C LYS A 64 9.20 13.59 4.50
N SER A 65 9.41 13.14 3.26
CA SER A 65 8.34 13.06 2.26
C SER A 65 7.21 12.11 2.68
N PHE A 66 7.53 11.03 3.39
CA PHE A 66 6.54 10.10 3.92
C PHE A 66 5.65 10.77 4.98
N LEU A 67 6.24 11.49 5.94
CA LEU A 67 5.47 12.18 6.99
C LEU A 67 4.60 13.31 6.43
N GLU A 68 5.08 14.02 5.41
CA GLU A 68 4.30 15.02 4.69
C GLU A 68 3.07 14.38 4.01
N GLU A 69 3.25 13.25 3.31
CA GLU A 69 2.15 12.52 2.68
C GLU A 69 1.15 11.98 3.71
N VAL A 70 1.62 11.40 4.80
CA VAL A 70 0.75 10.91 5.90
C VAL A 70 -0.06 12.05 6.51
N THR A 71 0.55 13.21 6.73
CA THR A 71 -0.14 14.38 7.28
C THR A 71 -1.20 14.90 6.30
N ALA A 72 -0.87 14.97 5.01
CA ALA A 72 -1.80 15.39 3.97
C ALA A 72 -2.99 14.41 3.82
N ALA A 73 -2.73 13.10 3.85
CA ALA A 73 -3.77 12.08 3.76
C ALA A 73 -4.69 12.07 5.00
N SER A 74 -4.11 12.28 6.20
CA SER A 74 -4.85 12.27 7.47
C SER A 74 -5.66 13.56 7.71
N GLY A 75 -5.23 14.69 7.13
CA GLY A 75 -5.81 16.02 7.35
C GLY A 75 -7.25 16.20 6.85
N SER A 76 -7.78 15.27 6.06
CA SER A 76 -9.18 15.27 5.60
C SER A 76 -10.12 14.41 6.46
N GLY A 77 -9.58 13.47 7.24
CA GLY A 77 -10.36 12.55 8.08
C GLY A 77 -10.66 13.07 9.49
N TRP A 78 -9.94 14.10 9.96
CA TRP A 78 -10.16 14.72 11.27
C TRP A 78 -10.88 16.07 11.16
N SER A 79 -12.01 16.09 10.47
CA SER A 79 -12.92 17.23 10.53
C SER A 79 -14.29 16.82 11.04
N SER A 80 -14.55 17.24 12.28
CA SER A 80 -15.84 17.40 12.97
C SER A 80 -16.40 16.20 13.77
N GLU A 81 -15.97 16.10 15.03
CA GLU A 81 -16.97 16.18 16.10
C GLU A 81 -17.70 17.52 15.92
N ARG A 82 -18.84 17.51 15.24
CA ARG A 82 -19.77 18.63 15.26
C ARG A 82 -20.37 18.65 16.67
N PRO A 83 -20.21 19.72 17.47
CA PRO A 83 -21.06 19.87 18.66
C PRO A 83 -22.49 19.98 18.13
N HIS A 84 -23.33 19.01 18.49
CA HIS A 84 -24.72 18.99 18.08
C HIS A 84 -25.40 20.24 18.67
N GLY A 85 -25.67 21.22 17.81
CA GLY A 85 -26.33 22.47 18.16
C GLY A 85 -27.75 22.24 18.65
N SER A 86 -28.04 22.82 19.81
CA SER A 86 -29.33 23.39 20.26
C SER A 86 -30.60 22.89 19.55
N GLY A 87 -31.25 21.89 20.17
CA GLY A 87 -32.64 21.55 19.88
C GLY A 87 -33.58 22.72 20.21
N ARG A 88 -34.23 23.27 19.17
CA ARG A 88 -35.33 24.24 19.28
C ARG A 88 -36.61 23.47 19.69
N PRO A 89 -37.37 23.89 20.73
CA PRO A 89 -38.55 23.16 21.14
C PRO A 89 -39.73 23.40 20.17
N PRO A 90 -40.66 22.44 20.01
CA PRO A 90 -41.74 22.55 19.06
C PRO A 90 -42.85 23.47 19.56
N SER A 91 -43.44 24.22 18.62
CA SER A 91 -44.61 25.07 18.83
C SER A 91 -45.81 24.24 19.31
N ARG A 92 -46.35 24.57 20.49
CA ARG A 92 -47.65 24.06 20.92
C ARG A 92 -48.78 24.75 20.15
N ARG A 93 -49.72 23.94 19.69
CA ARG A 93 -51.07 24.32 19.25
C ARG A 93 -51.83 25.01 20.37
#